data_AF-A0A7W1RCM7-F1
#
_entry.id   AF-A0A7W1RCM7-F1
#
_cell.length_a   1.000
_cell.length_b   1.000
_cell.length_c   1.000
_cell.angle_alpha   90.00
_cell.angle_beta   90.00
_cell.angle_gamma   90.00
#
_symmetry.space_group_name_H-M   'P 1'
#
loop_
_entity.id
_entity.type
_entity.pdbx_description
1 polymer ?
#
loop_
_entity_poly.entity_id
_entity_poly.type
_entity_poly.pdbx_seq_one_letter_code
_entity_poly.pdbx_strand_id
1 'polypeptide(L)'
;AGASPAPAAAQHAPSYSERAIEVFNASEYPRRVAGVARSLGEPVVNVRPAEHLASVVTIVVAWELCWYRYQVDLSEPGAEAQALAQGTELSELARDERVGNALASATGTLALLSD
;
A
#
# COMPACT_ATOMS: atom_id res chain seq x y z
N ALA A 1 35.91 27.57 -18.98
CA ALA A 1 34.60 27.13 -19.52
C ALA A 1 34.69 25.64 -19.77
N GLY A 2 33.79 24.87 -19.17
CA GLY A 2 33.80 23.42 -19.22
C GLY A 2 32.95 22.86 -18.09
N ALA A 3 31.67 23.28 -18.03
CA ALA A 3 30.71 22.63 -17.16
C ALA A 3 30.44 21.23 -17.75
N SER A 4 30.91 20.18 -17.06
CA SER A 4 30.34 18.85 -17.26
C SER A 4 28.97 18.82 -16.60
N PRO A 5 27.88 18.49 -17.31
CA PRO A 5 26.61 18.21 -16.65
C PRO A 5 26.70 16.82 -15.99
N ALA A 6 26.22 16.73 -14.75
CA ALA A 6 26.01 15.45 -14.09
C ALA A 6 24.93 14.65 -14.84
N PRO A 7 24.97 13.30 -14.85
CA PRO A 7 23.76 12.54 -14.99
C PRO A 7 23.06 12.49 -13.62
N ALA A 8 22.08 13.39 -13.44
CA ALA A 8 21.07 13.34 -12.38
C ALA A 8 20.08 12.18 -12.62
N ALA A 9 20.58 10.95 -12.76
CA ALA A 9 19.77 9.80 -13.14
C ALA A 9 20.12 8.50 -12.41
N ALA A 10 20.54 8.58 -11.14
CA ALA A 10 20.19 7.53 -10.18
C ALA A 10 18.70 7.68 -9.84
N GLN A 11 17.85 7.57 -10.86
CA GLN A 11 16.40 7.48 -10.71
C GLN A 11 16.16 6.16 -9.98
N HIS A 12 15.91 6.24 -8.67
CA HIS A 12 15.65 5.07 -7.84
C HIS A 12 14.54 4.26 -8.51
N ALA A 13 14.83 3.01 -8.88
CA ALA A 13 13.78 2.10 -9.27
C ALA A 13 12.79 2.01 -8.09
N PRO A 14 11.47 2.05 -8.35
CA PRO A 14 10.49 2.01 -7.27
C PRO A 14 10.65 0.70 -6.49
N SER A 15 10.62 0.83 -5.17
CA SER A 15 10.58 -0.29 -4.23
C SER A 15 9.38 -1.20 -4.53
N TYR A 16 9.44 -2.45 -4.04
CA TYR A 16 8.30 -3.36 -4.16
C TYR A 16 7.02 -2.77 -3.52
N SER A 17 7.14 -2.00 -2.43
CA SER A 17 6.00 -1.32 -1.81
C SER A 17 5.36 -0.27 -2.73
N GLU A 18 6.16 0.56 -3.41
CA GLU A 18 5.65 1.54 -4.37
C GLU A 18 4.95 0.85 -5.55
N ARG A 19 5.58 -0.19 -6.11
CA ARG A 19 4.99 -0.99 -7.20
C ARG A 19 3.70 -1.70 -6.78
N ALA A 20 3.64 -2.22 -5.55
CA ALA A 20 2.43 -2.86 -5.04
C ALA A 20 1.28 -1.84 -4.87
N ILE A 21 1.59 -0.61 -4.44
CA ILE A 21 0.62 0.47 -4.38
C ILE A 21 0.10 0.83 -5.78
N GLU A 22 0.95 0.88 -6.80
CA GLU A 22 0.53 1.10 -8.18
C GLU A 22 -0.46 0.02 -8.65
N VAL A 23 -0.16 -1.25 -8.39
CA VAL A 23 -1.05 -2.39 -8.70
C VAL A 23 -2.36 -2.29 -7.92
N PHE A 24 -2.30 -1.99 -6.62
CA PHE A 24 -3.50 -1.79 -5.80
C PHE A 24 -4.37 -0.64 -6.34
N ASN A 25 -3.75 0.50 -6.69
CA ASN A 25 -4.45 1.68 -7.18
C ASN A 25 -5.10 1.48 -8.55
N ALA A 26 -4.57 0.56 -9.37
CA ALA A 26 -5.16 0.18 -10.65
C ALA A 26 -6.32 -0.84 -10.52
N SER A 27 -6.50 -1.44 -9.33
CA SER A 27 -7.54 -2.43 -9.07
C SER A 27 -8.91 -1.79 -8.76
N GLU A 28 -9.90 -2.62 -8.42
CA GLU A 28 -11.21 -2.15 -7.94
C GLU A 28 -11.22 -1.67 -6.47
N TYR A 29 -10.19 -2.00 -5.68
CA TYR A 29 -10.19 -1.80 -4.23
C TYR A 29 -10.15 -0.33 -3.76
N PRO A 30 -9.54 0.64 -4.47
CA PRO A 30 -9.65 2.06 -4.12
C PRO A 30 -11.10 2.52 -3.98
N ARG A 31 -12.01 2.04 -4.84
CA ARG A 31 -13.43 2.37 -4.74
C ARG A 31 -14.06 1.86 -3.43
N ARG A 32 -13.67 0.67 -2.98
CA ARG A 32 -14.11 0.12 -1.68
C ARG A 32 -13.57 0.97 -0.54
N VAL A 33 -12.27 1.27 -0.55
CA VAL A 33 -11.62 2.10 0.48
C VAL A 33 -12.30 3.47 0.58
N ALA A 34 -12.52 4.14 -0.55
CA ALA A 34 -13.23 5.42 -0.59
C ALA A 34 -14.65 5.33 -0.02
N GLY A 35 -15.36 4.25 -0.33
CA GLY A 35 -16.71 4.01 0.17
C GLY A 35 -16.76 3.92 1.69
N VAL A 36 -15.85 3.15 2.29
CA VAL A 36 -15.76 2.98 3.75
C VAL A 36 -15.26 4.27 4.42
N ALA A 37 -14.26 4.94 3.82
CA ALA A 37 -13.69 6.18 4.34
C ALA A 37 -14.73 7.31 4.47
N ARG A 38 -15.75 7.36 3.59
CA ARG A 38 -16.85 8.34 3.70
C ARG A 38 -17.66 8.18 4.98
N SER A 39 -17.76 6.97 5.51
CA SER A 39 -18.53 6.66 6.72
C SER A 39 -17.67 6.68 7.98
N LEU A 40 -16.43 6.21 7.89
CA LEU A 40 -15.57 5.97 9.05
C LEU A 40 -14.37 6.94 9.16
N GLY A 41 -14.21 7.86 8.21
CA GLY A 41 -13.07 8.78 8.17
C GLY A 41 -11.81 8.16 7.55
N GLU A 42 -10.65 8.77 7.83
CA GLU A 42 -9.37 8.33 7.27
C GLU A 42 -8.92 7.00 7.88
N PRO A 43 -8.53 5.99 7.07
CA PRO A 43 -7.95 4.77 7.59
C PRO A 43 -6.49 4.94 8.00
N VAL A 44 -6.05 4.07 8.89
CA VAL A 44 -4.63 3.72 9.01
C VAL A 44 -4.28 2.79 7.85
N VAL A 45 -3.22 3.12 7.09
CA VAL A 45 -2.73 2.27 5.99
C VAL A 45 -1.31 1.82 6.29
N ASN A 46 -1.10 0.51 6.29
CA ASN A 46 0.20 -0.13 6.43
C ASN A 46 0.53 -0.92 5.16
N VAL A 47 1.73 -0.71 4.60
CA VAL A 47 2.24 -1.38 3.41
C VAL A 47 3.60 -1.96 3.75
N ARG A 48 3.74 -3.29 3.68
CA ARG A 48 4.99 -3.96 4.04
C ARG A 48 5.28 -5.16 3.15
N PRO A 49 6.54 -5.38 2.74
CA PRO A 49 6.94 -6.64 2.13
C PRO A 49 6.79 -7.79 3.13
N ALA A 50 6.51 -8.99 2.63
CA ALA A 50 6.52 -10.21 3.43
C ALA A 50 7.94 -10.52 3.90
N GLU A 51 8.07 -11.04 5.13
CA GLU A 51 9.36 -11.26 5.79
C GLU A 51 10.29 -12.20 5.00
N HIS A 52 9.73 -13.21 4.33
CA HIS A 52 10.50 -14.22 3.61
C HIS A 52 10.52 -14.02 2.09
N LEU A 53 9.77 -13.04 1.56
CA LEU A 53 9.69 -12.81 0.12
C LEU A 53 9.32 -11.35 -0.17
N ALA A 54 10.33 -10.50 -0.40
CA ALA A 54 10.12 -9.06 -0.58
C ALA A 54 9.27 -8.68 -1.81
N SER A 55 9.14 -9.58 -2.80
CA SER A 55 8.26 -9.39 -3.95
C SER A 55 6.78 -9.55 -3.61
N VAL A 56 6.44 -10.17 -2.47
CA VAL A 56 5.07 -10.25 -1.96
C VAL A 56 4.87 -9.11 -0.99
N VAL A 57 3.94 -8.21 -1.28
CA VAL A 57 3.64 -7.05 -0.44
C VAL A 57 2.24 -7.19 0.13
N THR A 58 2.13 -7.01 1.44
CA THR A 58 0.86 -6.93 2.16
C THR A 58 0.46 -5.48 2.35
N ILE A 59 -0.80 -5.17 2.06
CA ILE A 59 -1.42 -3.86 2.29
C ILE A 59 -2.57 -4.05 3.28
N VAL A 60 -2.52 -3.38 4.41
CA VAL A 60 -3.60 -3.33 5.40
C VAL A 60 -4.21 -1.94 5.37
N VAL A 61 -5.54 -1.88 5.28
CA VAL A 61 -6.34 -0.66 5.41
C VAL A 61 -7.29 -0.87 6.57
N ALA A 62 -7.16 -0.06 7.62
CA ALA A 62 -7.84 -0.29 8.90
C ALA A 62 -8.52 0.97 9.44
N TRP A 63 -9.73 0.78 9.94
CA TRP A 63 -10.49 1.72 10.77
C TRP A 63 -10.71 1.10 12.15
N GLU A 64 -11.21 1.88 13.10
CA GLU A 64 -11.51 1.38 14.45
C GLU A 64 -12.45 0.15 14.45
N LEU A 65 -13.37 0.07 13.47
CA LEU A 65 -14.44 -0.95 13.42
C LEU A 65 -14.25 -2.04 12.37
N CYS A 66 -13.29 -1.91 11.45
CA CYS A 66 -13.02 -2.92 10.44
C CYS A 66 -11.63 -2.77 9.82
N TRP A 67 -11.13 -3.85 9.24
CA TRP A 67 -9.91 -3.83 8.46
C TRP A 67 -9.99 -4.75 7.24
N TYR A 68 -9.18 -4.44 6.24
CA TYR A 68 -8.97 -5.27 5.05
C TYR A 68 -7.49 -5.52 4.84
N ARG A 69 -7.14 -6.76 4.50
CA ARG A 69 -5.79 -7.16 4.09
C ARG A 69 -5.81 -7.54 2.62
N TYR A 70 -4.90 -6.95 1.88
CA TYR A 70 -4.64 -7.24 0.48
C TYR A 70 -3.21 -7.73 0.31
N GLN A 71 -2.99 -8.47 -0.76
CA GLN A 71 -1.67 -8.92 -1.15
C GLN A 71 -1.44 -8.63 -2.63
N VAL A 72 -0.21 -8.23 -2.97
CA VAL A 72 0.28 -8.14 -4.34
C VAL A 72 1.54 -8.99 -4.43
N ASP A 73 1.55 -9.95 -5.36
CA ASP A 73 2.75 -10.72 -5.68
C ASP A 73 3.40 -10.17 -6.95
N LEU A 74 4.59 -9.59 -6.80
CA LEU A 74 5.36 -8.96 -7.87
C LEU A 74 6.46 -9.88 -8.43
N SER A 75 6.45 -11.18 -8.11
CA SER A 75 7.42 -12.12 -8.66
C SER A 75 7.20 -12.39 -10.15
N GLU A 76 5.96 -12.26 -10.62
CA GLU A 76 5.56 -12.55 -12.00
C GLU A 76 5.04 -11.31 -12.76
N PRO A 77 5.16 -11.29 -14.10
CA PRO A 77 4.50 -10.29 -14.93
C PRO A 77 2.98 -10.34 -14.78
N GLY A 78 2.32 -9.17 -14.79
CA GLY A 78 0.86 -9.10 -14.69
C GLY A 78 0.32 -9.24 -13.26
N ALA A 79 1.12 -8.88 -12.25
CA ALA A 79 0.71 -8.85 -10.85
C ALA A 79 -0.64 -8.15 -10.64
N GLU A 80 -1.51 -8.78 -9.86
CA GLU A 80 -2.82 -8.25 -9.47
C GLU A 80 -2.91 -8.14 -7.95
N ALA A 81 -3.69 -7.16 -7.48
CA ALA A 81 -4.02 -7.07 -6.06
C ALA A 81 -5.12 -8.07 -5.73
N GLN A 82 -4.94 -8.82 -4.64
CA GLN A 82 -5.90 -9.80 -4.15
C GLN A 82 -6.34 -9.47 -2.73
N ALA A 83 -7.64 -9.54 -2.46
CA ALA A 83 -8.16 -9.47 -1.11
C ALA A 83 -7.86 -10.80 -0.39
N LEU A 84 -7.10 -10.73 0.71
CA LEU A 84 -6.64 -11.89 1.45
C LEU A 84 -7.51 -12.17 2.68
N ALA A 85 -7.88 -11.11 3.41
CA ALA A 85 -8.70 -11.23 4.62
C ALA A 85 -9.39 -9.91 4.98
N GLN A 86 -10.37 -9.99 5.88
CA GLN A 86 -10.99 -8.83 6.52
C GLN A 86 -11.40 -9.21 7.94
N GLY A 87 -11.63 -8.22 8.78
CA GLY A 87 -12.10 -8.43 10.15
C GLY A 87 -12.70 -7.17 10.77
N THR A 88 -13.12 -7.30 12.02
CA THR A 88 -13.91 -6.27 12.72
C THR A 88 -13.23 -5.74 13.98
N GLU A 89 -12.08 -6.30 14.38
CA GLU A 89 -11.34 -5.83 15.54
C GLU A 89 -9.87 -5.58 15.18
N LEU A 90 -9.34 -4.41 15.56
CA LEU A 90 -7.92 -4.08 15.36
C LEU A 90 -6.98 -5.04 16.11
N SER A 91 -7.46 -5.71 17.16
CA SER A 91 -6.72 -6.74 17.91
C SER A 91 -6.34 -7.96 17.06
N GLU A 92 -7.09 -8.22 15.98
CA GLU A 92 -6.83 -9.31 15.02
C GLU A 92 -5.61 -9.04 14.13
N LEU A 93 -5.19 -7.78 14.03
CA LEU A 93 -3.99 -7.36 13.31
C LEU A 93 -2.75 -7.49 14.18
N ALA A 94 -1.62 -7.78 13.54
CA ALA A 94 -0.32 -7.69 14.22
C ALA A 94 -0.04 -6.22 14.62
N ARG A 95 0.80 -6.01 15.64
CA ARG A 95 1.03 -4.66 16.18
C ARG A 95 1.65 -3.71 15.15
N ASP A 96 2.55 -4.22 14.33
CA ASP A 96 3.19 -3.52 13.22
C ASP A 96 2.21 -3.17 12.10
N GLU A 97 1.23 -4.02 11.81
CA GLU A 97 0.15 -3.74 10.83
C GLU A 97 -0.78 -2.59 11.25
N ARG A 98 -0.77 -2.21 12.53
CA ARG A 98 -1.55 -1.09 13.06
C ARG A 98 -0.82 0.26 13.00
N VAL A 99 0.43 0.27 12.54
CA VAL A 99 1.21 1.51 12.40
C VAL A 99 1.15 1.99 10.96
N GLY A 100 0.60 3.19 10.74
CA GLY A 100 0.47 3.74 9.40
C GLY A 100 1.81 4.16 8.80
N ASN A 101 2.06 3.76 7.55
CA ASN A 101 3.20 4.22 6.75
C ASN A 101 2.79 4.69 5.34
N ALA A 102 1.48 4.76 5.08
CA ALA A 102 0.89 5.22 3.84
C ALA A 102 -0.40 6.00 4.14
N LEU A 103 -0.86 6.77 3.15
CA LEU A 103 -2.12 7.51 3.20
C LEU A 103 -3.10 6.97 2.16
N ALA A 104 -4.38 6.98 2.51
CA ALA A 104 -5.47 6.83 1.54
C ALA A 104 -6.02 8.22 1.18
N SER A 105 -6.18 8.48 -0.12
CA SER A 105 -6.82 9.68 -0.61
C SER A 105 -8.35 9.59 -0.51
N ALA A 106 -9.06 10.70 -0.78
CA ALA A 106 -10.52 10.71 -0.85
C ALA A 106 -11.12 9.79 -1.94
N THR A 107 -10.32 9.39 -2.94
CA THR A 107 -10.71 8.40 -3.96
C THR A 107 -10.28 6.98 -3.60
N GLY A 108 -9.66 6.79 -2.43
CA GLY A 108 -9.20 5.52 -1.89
C GLY A 108 -7.88 5.03 -2.49
N THR A 109 -7.22 5.83 -3.33
CA THR A 109 -5.87 5.53 -3.80
C THR A 109 -4.86 5.69 -2.68
N LEU A 110 -3.82 4.86 -2.67
CA LEU A 110 -2.78 4.85 -1.66
C LEU A 110 -1.51 5.54 -2.13
N ALA A 111 -0.75 6.11 -1.20
CA ALA A 111 0.60 6.61 -1.41
C ALA A 111 1.44 6.38 -0.14
N LEU A 112 2.71 5.99 -0.29
CA LEU A 112 3.63 5.92 0.85
C LEU A 112 3.83 7.32 1.45
N LEU A 113 4.01 7.37 2.76
CA LEU A 113 4.52 8.55 3.42
C LEU A 113 6.01 8.68 3.07
N SER A 114 6.40 9.83 2.53
CA SER A 114 7.81 10.20 2.44
C SER A 114 8.33 10.50 3.85
N ASP A 115 9.51 9.98 4.18
CA ASP A 115 10.27 10.35 5.38
C ASP A 115 10.77 11.81 5.29
#